data_AF-A0AAD5A411-F1
#
_entry.id   AF-A0AAD5A411-F1
#
_cell.length_a   1.000
_cell.length_b   1.000
_cell.length_c   1.000
_cell.angle_alpha   90.00
_cell.angle_beta   90.00
_cell.angle_gamma   90.00
#
_symmetry.space_group_name_H-M   'P 1'
#
loop_
_entity.id
_entity.type
_entity.pdbx_description
1 polymer ?
#
loop_
_entity_poly.entity_id
_entity_poly.type
_entity_poly.pdbx_seq_one_letter_code
_entity_poly.pdbx_strand_id
1 'polypeptide(L)'
;MPPPSSAKTPQFDAAPHKHTTQSLITSALETLQDSCDDVLSPNWIDALLKGNCELPSLTDEERFVISRFCVNELLTETFLKVVLDKIKVEKESMGHELLQSLCRVYVGLCQKRGDFYKAHALAYRFLKEDFSEALKLIMVMVTAWPSVFSQNSPLCRAIHIVCKMKAYGKIYYLLSKYLHWHTEPPGDTYRAITSTLKALLKDKCLTFQKSSWYGDDLCPAAWDYVFSLDLLCAQLGWIWTVSHVIRKDVWLILNTWLKQTQTEETKFRNVAVAAIFRLLGQLGQKALRENVAASVKDLAKHITKFRRQNDLPWEVQLAVVYATHDLAPSNPKVALKSLESWKQNLTKPVPPAVTKCLEQISQLCSQTQ
;
A
#
# COMPACT_ATOMS: atom_id res chain seq x y z
N MET A 1 55.97 -42.64 -18.07
CA MET A 1 55.46 -41.54 -17.22
C MET A 1 54.17 -41.01 -17.82
N PRO A 2 53.00 -41.41 -17.30
CA PRO A 2 51.73 -40.78 -17.66
C PRO A 2 51.51 -39.51 -16.81
N PRO A 3 50.92 -38.43 -17.35
CA PRO A 3 50.53 -37.25 -16.58
C PRO A 3 49.24 -37.51 -15.78
N PRO A 4 49.01 -36.76 -14.68
CA PRO A 4 47.98 -37.07 -13.70
C PRO A 4 46.58 -36.58 -14.09
N SER A 5 45.62 -37.35 -13.59
CA SER A 5 44.17 -37.16 -13.59
C SER A 5 43.73 -35.73 -13.21
N SER A 6 42.88 -35.12 -14.05
CA SER A 6 42.16 -33.88 -13.75
C SER A 6 41.11 -34.12 -12.66
N ALA A 7 41.33 -33.53 -11.49
CA ALA A 7 40.32 -33.44 -10.43
C ALA A 7 39.12 -32.61 -10.93
N LYS A 8 37.91 -33.20 -10.89
CA LYS A 8 36.65 -32.49 -11.09
C LYS A 8 36.36 -31.63 -9.85
N THR A 9 36.29 -30.32 -10.05
CA THR A 9 35.77 -29.35 -9.08
C THR A 9 34.28 -29.63 -8.83
N PRO A 10 33.78 -29.66 -7.57
CA PRO A 10 32.37 -29.82 -7.31
C PRO A 10 31.59 -28.58 -7.73
N GLN A 11 30.57 -28.80 -8.55
CA GLN A 11 29.57 -27.83 -8.94
C GLN A 11 28.69 -27.52 -7.71
N PHE A 12 28.74 -26.29 -7.21
CA PHE A 12 27.92 -25.84 -6.09
C PHE A 12 26.48 -25.61 -6.58
N ASP A 13 25.59 -26.57 -6.31
CA ASP A 13 24.16 -26.45 -6.56
C ASP A 13 23.52 -25.43 -5.60
N ALA A 14 22.97 -24.35 -6.16
CA ALA A 14 22.25 -23.29 -5.44
C ALA A 14 20.79 -23.68 -5.07
N ALA A 15 20.53 -24.94 -4.74
CA ALA A 15 19.18 -25.49 -4.52
C ALA A 15 18.72 -25.71 -3.05
N PRO A 16 19.57 -25.84 -2.00
CA PRO A 16 19.07 -26.31 -0.69
C PRO A 16 18.26 -25.26 0.11
N HIS A 17 18.50 -23.96 -0.08
CA HIS A 17 17.89 -22.92 0.78
C HIS A 17 16.41 -22.60 0.46
N LYS A 18 15.97 -22.75 -0.80
CA LYS A 18 14.58 -22.41 -1.19
C LYS A 18 13.56 -23.42 -0.68
N HIS A 19 13.87 -24.72 -0.76
CA HIS A 19 12.97 -25.78 -0.29
C HIS A 19 12.75 -25.73 1.22
N THR A 20 13.79 -25.44 2.00
CA THR A 20 13.66 -25.27 3.45
C THR A 20 12.78 -24.07 3.78
N THR A 21 12.98 -22.91 3.14
CA THR A 21 12.19 -21.70 3.39
C THR A 21 10.70 -21.90 3.11
N GLN A 22 10.36 -22.56 2.00
CA GLN A 22 8.97 -22.83 1.65
C GLN A 22 8.31 -23.76 2.67
N SER A 23 8.99 -24.82 3.10
CA SER A 23 8.49 -25.73 4.14
C SER A 23 8.26 -25.03 5.47
N LEU A 24 9.16 -24.11 5.87
CA LEU A 24 9.00 -23.30 7.07
C LEU A 24 7.74 -22.42 7.01
N ILE A 25 7.50 -21.78 5.86
CA ILE A 25 6.33 -20.92 5.63
C ILE A 25 5.04 -21.74 5.69
N THR A 26 4.99 -22.88 4.99
CA THR A 26 3.83 -23.77 5.00
C THR A 26 3.49 -24.23 6.42
N SER A 27 4.48 -24.73 7.16
CA SER A 27 4.30 -25.18 8.55
C SER A 27 3.79 -24.06 9.46
N ALA A 28 4.27 -22.83 9.27
CA ALA A 28 3.80 -21.69 10.06
C ALA A 28 2.34 -21.31 9.74
N LEU A 29 1.94 -21.36 8.48
CA LEU A 29 0.56 -21.10 8.08
C LEU A 29 -0.40 -22.19 8.59
N GLU A 30 0.01 -23.46 8.55
CA GLU A 30 -0.74 -24.58 9.14
C GLU A 30 -0.91 -24.39 10.65
N THR A 31 0.18 -24.05 11.35
CA THR A 31 0.12 -23.77 12.80
C THR A 31 -0.91 -22.69 13.13
N LEU A 32 -0.91 -21.58 12.37
CA LEU A 32 -1.87 -20.49 12.58
C LEU A 32 -3.30 -20.88 12.20
N GLN A 33 -3.48 -21.76 11.22
CA GLN A 33 -4.78 -22.28 10.81
C GLN A 33 -5.39 -23.17 11.88
N ASP A 34 -4.57 -24.00 12.52
CA ASP A 34 -5.02 -24.96 13.54
C ASP A 34 -5.31 -24.28 14.88
N SER A 35 -4.69 -23.12 15.13
CA SER A 35 -4.81 -22.37 16.39
C SER A 35 -5.62 -21.07 16.28
N CYS A 36 -6.31 -20.81 15.16
CA CYS A 36 -7.00 -19.54 14.98
C CYS A 36 -8.30 -19.47 15.80
N ASP A 37 -8.50 -18.36 16.49
CA ASP A 37 -9.69 -18.07 17.30
C ASP A 37 -10.24 -16.66 17.02
N ASP A 38 -11.54 -16.44 17.29
CA ASP A 38 -12.13 -15.10 17.24
C ASP A 38 -11.75 -14.27 18.49
N VAL A 39 -10.64 -13.56 18.35
CA VAL A 39 -10.05 -12.71 19.40
C VAL A 39 -10.99 -11.60 19.88
N LEU A 40 -11.94 -11.17 19.05
CA LEU A 40 -12.90 -10.11 19.37
C LEU A 40 -14.35 -10.61 19.22
N SER A 41 -14.64 -11.80 19.75
CA SER A 41 -16.01 -12.32 19.80
C SER A 41 -16.97 -11.38 20.56
N PRO A 42 -18.29 -11.43 20.30
CA PRO A 42 -19.26 -10.52 20.94
C PRO A 42 -19.22 -10.55 22.47
N ASN A 43 -19.05 -11.73 23.06
CA ASN A 43 -18.93 -11.92 24.51
C ASN A 43 -17.68 -11.24 25.06
N TRP A 44 -16.59 -11.33 24.30
CA TRP A 44 -15.31 -10.76 24.68
C TRP A 44 -15.34 -9.23 24.61
N ILE A 45 -15.96 -8.67 23.56
CA ILE A 45 -16.27 -7.24 23.46
C ILE A 45 -17.09 -6.77 24.68
N ASP A 46 -18.12 -7.52 25.08
CA ASP A 46 -18.95 -7.14 26.23
C ASP A 46 -18.21 -7.20 27.56
N ALA A 47 -17.34 -8.19 27.75
CA ALA A 47 -16.46 -8.24 28.92
C ALA A 47 -15.49 -7.05 28.95
N LEU A 48 -14.91 -6.69 27.80
CA LEU A 48 -13.98 -5.57 27.68
C LEU A 48 -14.65 -4.22 27.97
N LEU A 49 -15.89 -4.05 27.50
CA LEU A 49 -16.71 -2.85 27.76
C LEU A 49 -17.08 -2.71 29.25
N LYS A 50 -17.32 -3.82 29.94
CA LYS A 50 -17.60 -3.85 31.38
C LYS A 50 -16.34 -3.65 32.24
N GLY A 51 -15.15 -3.66 31.64
CA GLY A 51 -13.87 -3.60 32.36
C GLY A 51 -13.50 -4.92 33.04
N ASN A 52 -14.11 -6.03 32.62
CA ASN A 52 -13.92 -7.35 33.23
C ASN A 52 -12.72 -8.11 32.64
N CYS A 53 -12.12 -7.62 31.55
CA CYS A 53 -10.92 -8.18 30.95
C CYS A 53 -10.03 -7.11 30.31
N GLU A 54 -8.76 -7.43 30.10
CA GLU A 54 -7.78 -6.61 29.38
C GLU A 54 -7.76 -6.91 27.88
N LEU A 55 -7.04 -6.11 27.07
CA LEU A 55 -6.82 -6.41 25.66
C LEU A 55 -6.17 -7.79 25.47
N PRO A 56 -6.59 -8.57 24.46
CA PRO A 56 -6.07 -9.91 24.28
C PRO A 56 -4.65 -9.85 23.70
N SER A 57 -3.68 -10.39 24.42
CA SER A 57 -2.30 -10.49 23.96
C SER A 57 -2.12 -11.56 22.88
N LEU A 58 -1.05 -11.49 22.09
CA LEU A 58 -0.70 -12.50 21.08
C LEU A 58 -0.71 -13.92 21.69
N THR A 59 -1.21 -14.92 20.97
CA THR A 59 -1.19 -16.32 21.43
C THR A 59 0.23 -16.88 21.43
N ASP A 60 0.45 -18.04 22.05
CA ASP A 60 1.76 -18.69 22.06
C ASP A 60 2.21 -19.10 20.66
N GLU A 61 1.29 -19.55 19.82
CA GLU A 61 1.52 -19.92 18.42
C GLU A 61 1.88 -18.70 17.57
N GLU A 62 1.15 -17.59 17.73
CA GLU A 62 1.47 -16.32 17.05
C GLU A 62 2.86 -15.82 17.48
N ARG A 63 3.16 -15.84 18.79
CA ARG A 63 4.48 -15.46 19.33
C ARG A 63 5.59 -16.35 18.79
N PHE A 64 5.35 -17.66 18.73
CA PHE A 64 6.28 -18.64 18.18
C PHE A 64 6.58 -18.33 16.71
N VAL A 65 5.56 -18.16 15.87
CA VAL A 65 5.72 -17.80 14.45
C VAL A 65 6.48 -16.48 14.32
N ILE A 66 6.11 -15.44 15.06
CA ILE A 66 6.82 -14.15 15.02
C ILE A 66 8.30 -14.35 15.33
N SER A 67 8.64 -15.06 16.42
CA SER A 67 10.03 -15.30 16.82
C SER A 67 10.84 -16.04 15.76
N ARG A 68 10.21 -17.00 15.07
CA ARG A 68 10.82 -17.83 14.03
C ARG A 68 11.16 -17.06 12.77
N PHE A 69 10.38 -16.03 12.41
CA PHE A 69 10.58 -15.25 11.20
C PHE A 69 11.30 -13.92 11.43
N CYS A 70 11.44 -13.46 12.68
CA CYS A 70 12.18 -12.23 13.03
C CYS A 70 13.71 -12.36 13.01
N VAL A 71 14.26 -13.55 12.78
CA VAL A 71 15.72 -13.81 12.85
C VAL A 71 16.51 -13.22 11.69
N ASN A 72 15.90 -13.03 10.52
CA ASN A 72 16.58 -12.56 9.32
C ASN A 72 15.65 -11.66 8.49
N GLU A 73 16.16 -10.51 8.03
CA GLU A 73 15.38 -9.53 7.28
C GLU A 73 14.76 -10.09 5.99
N LEU A 74 15.52 -10.84 5.19
CA LEU A 74 15.01 -11.44 3.95
C LEU A 74 13.91 -12.44 4.23
N LEU A 75 14.06 -13.25 5.30
CA LEU A 75 13.05 -14.21 5.72
C LEU A 75 11.78 -13.50 6.22
N THR A 76 11.93 -12.44 7.01
CA THR A 76 10.82 -11.61 7.47
C THR A 76 10.06 -11.00 6.30
N GLU A 77 10.76 -10.36 5.35
CA GLU A 77 10.13 -9.74 4.16
C GLU A 77 9.42 -10.79 3.29
N THR A 78 10.03 -11.95 3.11
CA THR A 78 9.43 -13.05 2.35
C THR A 78 8.12 -13.52 3.02
N PHE A 79 8.14 -13.71 4.34
CA PHE A 79 6.96 -14.15 5.07
C PHE A 79 5.87 -13.08 5.17
N LEU A 80 6.23 -11.81 5.41
CA LEU A 80 5.30 -10.68 5.37
C LEU A 80 4.56 -10.63 4.03
N LYS A 81 5.27 -10.83 2.91
CA LYS A 81 4.66 -10.89 1.57
C LYS A 81 3.68 -12.05 1.44
N VAL A 82 4.05 -13.25 1.90
CA VAL A 82 3.16 -14.43 1.87
C VAL A 82 1.91 -14.21 2.73
N VAL A 83 2.07 -13.67 3.94
CA VAL A 83 0.94 -13.34 4.82
C VAL A 83 0.03 -12.30 4.17
N LEU A 84 0.57 -11.26 3.53
CA LEU A 84 -0.26 -10.29 2.80
C LEU A 84 -1.02 -10.91 1.63
N ASP A 85 -0.39 -11.81 0.87
CA ASP A 85 -1.05 -12.48 -0.24
C ASP A 85 -2.12 -13.45 0.28
N LYS A 86 -1.88 -14.13 1.40
CA LYS A 86 -2.88 -14.95 2.09
C LYS A 86 -4.05 -14.10 2.60
N ILE A 87 -3.80 -12.97 3.27
CA ILE A 87 -4.84 -12.02 3.71
C ILE A 87 -5.75 -11.58 2.54
N LYS A 88 -5.19 -11.36 1.33
CA LYS A 88 -5.99 -11.01 0.15
C LYS A 88 -6.90 -12.14 -0.31
N VAL A 89 -6.44 -13.38 -0.24
CA VAL A 89 -7.24 -14.56 -0.59
C VAL A 89 -8.30 -14.81 0.47
N GLU A 90 -7.93 -14.75 1.75
CA GLU A 90 -8.85 -14.97 2.87
C GLU A 90 -9.87 -13.84 3.04
N LYS A 91 -9.62 -12.67 2.46
CA LYS A 91 -10.65 -11.62 2.34
C LYS A 91 -11.92 -12.13 1.65
N GLU A 92 -11.75 -13.00 0.65
CA GLU A 92 -12.83 -13.54 -0.18
C GLU A 92 -13.41 -14.84 0.40
N SER A 93 -12.67 -15.49 1.32
CA SER A 93 -13.12 -16.66 2.05
C SER A 93 -13.83 -16.24 3.34
N MET A 94 -14.74 -17.06 3.85
CA MET A 94 -15.53 -16.75 5.05
C MET A 94 -14.76 -16.94 6.38
N GLY A 95 -13.45 -17.23 6.35
CA GLY A 95 -12.65 -17.55 7.55
C GLY A 95 -12.15 -16.32 8.31
N HIS A 96 -12.94 -15.80 9.24
CA HIS A 96 -12.61 -14.57 9.97
C HIS A 96 -11.49 -14.76 11.02
N GLU A 97 -11.39 -15.92 11.65
CA GLU A 97 -10.44 -16.23 12.72
C GLU A 97 -8.99 -16.29 12.21
N LEU A 98 -8.80 -16.97 11.08
CA LEU A 98 -7.50 -17.02 10.41
C LEU A 98 -7.09 -15.62 9.95
N LEU A 99 -8.01 -14.83 9.39
CA LEU A 99 -7.73 -13.46 8.96
C LEU A 99 -7.26 -12.58 10.14
N GLN A 100 -7.86 -12.74 11.32
CA GLN A 100 -7.41 -12.07 12.53
C GLN A 100 -6.02 -12.52 12.95
N SER A 101 -5.77 -13.84 12.98
CA SER A 101 -4.47 -14.40 13.36
C SER A 101 -3.34 -13.95 12.41
N LEU A 102 -3.60 -13.97 11.10
CA LEU A 102 -2.67 -13.46 10.08
C LEU A 102 -2.41 -11.96 10.24
N CYS A 103 -3.45 -11.17 10.54
CA CYS A 103 -3.33 -9.74 10.83
C CYS A 103 -2.42 -9.50 12.05
N ARG A 104 -2.64 -10.22 13.15
CA ARG A 104 -1.86 -10.08 14.38
C ARG A 104 -0.40 -10.48 14.20
N VAL A 105 -0.14 -11.57 13.49
CA VAL A 105 1.22 -12.00 13.15
C VAL A 105 1.91 -10.96 12.27
N TYR A 106 1.23 -10.45 11.23
CA TYR A 106 1.78 -9.42 10.37
C TYR A 106 2.17 -8.16 11.16
N VAL A 107 1.26 -7.68 12.02
CA VAL A 107 1.49 -6.51 12.87
C VAL A 107 2.58 -6.77 13.90
N GLY A 108 2.63 -7.96 14.50
CA GLY A 108 3.67 -8.35 15.44
C GLY A 108 5.06 -8.39 14.80
N LEU A 109 5.18 -8.89 13.57
CA LEU A 109 6.44 -8.81 12.80
C LEU A 109 6.84 -7.36 12.49
N CYS A 110 5.88 -6.50 12.13
CA CYS A 110 6.12 -5.07 11.94
C CYS A 110 6.61 -4.41 13.23
N GLN A 111 5.98 -4.74 14.37
CA GLN A 111 6.36 -4.23 15.69
C GLN A 111 7.80 -4.60 16.05
N LYS A 112 8.20 -5.86 15.82
CA LYS A 112 9.58 -6.31 16.09
C LYS A 112 10.63 -5.56 15.28
N ARG A 113 10.25 -4.98 14.13
CA ARG A 113 11.12 -4.16 13.28
C ARG A 113 10.92 -2.66 13.46
N GLY A 114 9.93 -2.23 14.24
CA GLY A 114 9.54 -0.81 14.32
C GLY A 114 9.00 -0.26 12.99
N ASP A 115 8.50 -1.11 12.10
CA ASP A 115 8.02 -0.72 10.76
C ASP A 115 6.54 -0.32 10.81
N PHE A 116 6.29 0.91 11.24
CA PHE A 116 4.94 1.48 11.26
C PHE A 116 4.35 1.65 9.87
N TYR A 117 5.16 1.92 8.84
CA TYR A 117 4.66 2.11 7.47
C TYR A 117 3.98 0.86 6.94
N LYS A 118 4.57 -0.32 7.15
CA LYS A 118 3.95 -1.59 6.75
C LYS A 118 2.67 -1.88 7.53
N ALA A 119 2.65 -1.58 8.84
CA ALA A 119 1.45 -1.75 9.65
C ALA A 119 0.34 -0.80 9.20
N HIS A 120 0.61 0.49 9.04
CA HIS A 120 -0.37 1.47 8.56
C HIS A 120 -0.83 1.18 7.12
N ALA A 121 0.05 0.69 6.25
CA ALA A 121 -0.34 0.24 4.92
C ALA A 121 -1.32 -0.94 4.97
N LEU A 122 -1.19 -1.85 5.95
CA LEU A 122 -2.19 -2.90 6.17
C LEU A 122 -3.54 -2.33 6.63
N ALA A 123 -3.54 -1.42 7.60
CA ALA A 123 -4.77 -0.72 8.05
C ALA A 123 -5.46 0.02 6.90
N TYR A 124 -4.69 0.73 6.09
CA TYR A 124 -5.15 1.39 4.87
C TYR A 124 -5.86 0.40 3.94
N ARG A 125 -5.29 -0.78 3.71
CA ARG A 125 -5.91 -1.82 2.87
C ARG A 125 -7.25 -2.28 3.44
N PHE A 126 -7.33 -2.54 4.75
CA PHE A 126 -8.59 -2.94 5.39
C PHE A 126 -9.67 -1.86 5.26
N LEU A 127 -9.31 -0.59 5.44
CA LEU A 127 -10.28 0.52 5.41
C LEU A 127 -10.68 0.94 3.99
N LYS A 128 -9.80 0.76 3.01
CA LYS A 128 -10.04 1.11 1.60
C LYS A 128 -10.78 0.02 0.85
N GLU A 129 -10.38 -1.23 1.06
CA GLU A 129 -10.97 -2.37 0.36
C GLU A 129 -12.22 -2.90 1.09
N ASP A 130 -13.04 -3.69 0.40
CA ASP A 130 -14.31 -4.24 0.93
C ASP A 130 -14.10 -5.42 1.90
N PHE A 131 -13.27 -5.25 2.93
CA PHE A 131 -13.16 -6.24 4.01
C PHE A 131 -14.39 -6.19 4.91
N SER A 132 -15.03 -7.34 5.12
CA SER A 132 -16.01 -7.51 6.19
C SER A 132 -15.35 -7.18 7.54
N GLU A 133 -16.05 -6.45 8.40
CA GLU A 133 -15.57 -6.06 9.73
C GLU A 133 -14.21 -5.32 9.73
N ALA A 134 -13.89 -4.50 8.71
CA ALA A 134 -12.64 -3.75 8.63
C ALA A 134 -12.25 -3.02 9.94
N LEU A 135 -13.21 -2.47 10.67
CA LEU A 135 -12.97 -1.81 11.96
C LEU A 135 -12.60 -2.77 13.09
N LYS A 136 -13.14 -4.00 13.07
CA LYS A 136 -12.72 -5.08 13.97
C LYS A 136 -11.27 -5.45 13.68
N LEU A 137 -10.88 -5.52 12.40
CA LEU A 137 -9.47 -5.75 12.02
C LEU A 137 -8.54 -4.62 12.50
N ILE A 138 -8.97 -3.35 12.46
CA ILE A 138 -8.22 -2.25 13.07
C ILE A 138 -8.03 -2.47 14.58
N MET A 139 -9.09 -2.90 15.29
CA MET A 139 -8.96 -3.26 16.71
C MET A 139 -8.01 -4.44 16.93
N VAL A 140 -8.05 -5.47 16.08
CA VAL A 140 -7.14 -6.61 16.10
C VAL A 140 -5.68 -6.19 15.93
N MET A 141 -5.40 -5.18 15.09
CA MET A 141 -4.05 -4.61 15.00
C MET A 141 -3.59 -3.99 16.32
N VAL A 142 -4.50 -3.29 17.03
CA VAL A 142 -4.21 -2.71 18.35
C VAL A 142 -3.97 -3.78 19.40
N THR A 143 -4.64 -4.94 19.32
CA THR A 143 -4.39 -6.05 20.26
C THR A 143 -3.00 -6.66 20.08
N ALA A 144 -2.50 -6.72 18.85
CA ALA A 144 -1.14 -7.17 18.56
C ALA A 144 -0.08 -6.12 18.90
N TRP A 145 -0.37 -4.83 18.64
CA TRP A 145 0.54 -3.72 18.90
C TRP A 145 -0.24 -2.50 19.39
N PRO A 146 -0.34 -2.29 20.73
CA PRO A 146 -1.17 -1.24 21.31
C PRO A 146 -0.85 0.19 20.83
N SER A 147 0.42 0.48 20.55
CA SER A 147 0.87 1.79 20.07
C SER A 147 0.96 1.91 18.55
N VAL A 148 0.43 0.95 17.78
CA VAL A 148 0.53 0.94 16.31
C VAL A 148 0.00 2.22 15.69
N PHE A 149 -1.06 2.82 16.24
CA PHE A 149 -1.64 4.07 15.74
C PHE A 149 -1.31 5.30 16.60
N SER A 150 -0.25 5.24 17.42
CA SER A 150 0.18 6.39 18.23
C SER A 150 1.05 7.39 17.44
N GLN A 151 1.56 7.00 16.27
CA GLN A 151 2.37 7.90 15.45
C GLN A 151 1.52 8.96 14.76
N ASN A 152 1.99 10.21 14.75
CA ASN A 152 1.33 11.31 14.06
C ASN A 152 1.72 11.39 12.56
N SER A 153 1.72 10.26 11.87
CA SER A 153 1.93 10.22 10.41
C SER A 153 0.67 10.68 9.66
N PRO A 154 0.80 11.23 8.44
CA PRO A 154 -0.35 11.48 7.56
C PRO A 154 -1.33 10.31 7.49
N LEU A 155 -0.84 9.08 7.31
CA LEU A 155 -1.71 7.93 7.11
C LEU A 155 -2.39 7.51 8.40
N CYS A 156 -1.68 7.57 9.52
CA CYS A 156 -2.26 7.30 10.83
C CYS A 156 -3.41 8.26 11.13
N ARG A 157 -3.25 9.57 10.85
CA ARG A 157 -4.35 10.53 10.96
C ARG A 157 -5.52 10.19 10.04
N ALA A 158 -5.26 9.78 8.80
CA ALA A 158 -6.30 9.36 7.88
C ALA A 158 -7.05 8.11 8.37
N ILE A 159 -6.34 7.12 8.91
CA ILE A 159 -6.90 5.91 9.53
C ILE A 159 -7.82 6.30 10.68
N HIS A 160 -7.38 7.17 11.59
CA HIS A 160 -8.18 7.69 12.70
C HIS A 160 -9.48 8.33 12.22
N ILE A 161 -9.41 9.20 11.20
CA ILE A 161 -10.59 9.89 10.63
C ILE A 161 -11.57 8.88 10.03
N VAL A 162 -11.08 7.98 9.17
CA VAL A 162 -11.95 7.00 8.50
C VAL A 162 -12.55 6.00 9.47
N CYS A 163 -11.79 5.53 10.47
CA CYS A 163 -12.32 4.69 11.53
C CYS A 163 -13.46 5.37 12.27
N LYS A 164 -13.29 6.65 12.66
CA LYS A 164 -14.33 7.40 13.35
C LYS A 164 -15.57 7.62 12.49
N MET A 165 -15.40 7.86 11.19
CA MET A 165 -16.51 8.03 10.26
C MET A 165 -17.34 6.75 10.09
N LYS A 166 -16.68 5.58 10.09
CA LYS A 166 -17.34 4.29 9.84
C LYS A 166 -17.83 3.60 11.11
N ALA A 167 -17.27 3.93 12.28
CA ALA A 167 -17.55 3.23 13.52
C ALA A 167 -18.90 3.63 14.14
N TYR A 168 -19.61 2.63 14.66
CA TYR A 168 -20.86 2.80 15.40
C TYR A 168 -20.91 1.82 16.59
N GLY A 169 -21.80 2.09 17.55
CA GLY A 169 -22.10 1.21 18.68
C GLY A 169 -20.87 0.80 19.51
N LYS A 170 -20.76 -0.50 19.82
CA LYS A 170 -19.69 -1.06 20.67
C LYS A 170 -18.29 -0.84 20.09
N ILE A 171 -18.13 -0.99 18.77
CA ILE A 171 -16.85 -0.82 18.08
C ILE A 171 -16.38 0.64 18.16
N TYR A 172 -17.29 1.60 18.02
CA TYR A 172 -16.96 3.02 18.20
C TYR A 172 -16.41 3.31 19.59
N TYR A 173 -17.03 2.77 20.64
CA TYR A 173 -16.55 2.95 22.01
C TYR A 173 -15.15 2.36 22.21
N LEU A 174 -14.92 1.13 21.72
CA LEU A 174 -13.62 0.48 21.83
C LEU A 174 -12.52 1.27 21.10
N LEU A 175 -12.76 1.65 19.85
CA LEU A 175 -11.82 2.48 19.09
C LEU A 175 -11.56 3.82 19.79
N SER A 176 -12.61 4.47 20.31
CA SER A 176 -12.46 5.75 21.04
C SER A 176 -11.58 5.62 22.27
N LYS A 177 -11.72 4.51 23.02
CA LYS A 177 -10.92 4.21 24.21
C LYS A 177 -9.45 3.94 23.84
N TYR A 178 -9.20 3.01 22.92
CA TYR A 178 -7.85 2.51 22.65
C TYR A 178 -7.06 3.33 21.63
N LEU A 179 -7.72 4.15 20.82
CA LEU A 179 -7.08 5.14 19.96
C LEU A 179 -7.10 6.55 20.56
N HIS A 180 -7.50 6.67 21.83
CA HIS A 180 -7.47 7.91 22.61
C HIS A 180 -8.23 9.09 21.98
N TRP A 181 -9.37 8.83 21.33
CA TRP A 181 -10.15 9.89 20.67
C TRP A 181 -10.83 10.86 21.64
N HIS A 182 -10.91 10.51 22.92
CA HIS A 182 -11.41 11.41 23.97
C HIS A 182 -10.42 12.56 24.25
N THR A 183 -9.11 12.29 24.14
CA THR A 183 -8.06 13.30 24.31
C THR A 183 -7.70 13.96 22.99
N GLU A 184 -7.62 13.17 21.91
CA GLU A 184 -7.23 13.64 20.58
C GLU A 184 -8.26 13.18 19.52
N PRO A 185 -9.41 13.87 19.41
CA PRO A 185 -10.44 13.47 18.47
C PRO A 185 -9.97 13.63 17.03
N PRO A 186 -10.23 12.65 16.15
CA PRO A 186 -9.97 12.76 14.73
C PRO A 186 -10.70 13.96 14.12
N GLY A 187 -9.98 14.70 13.28
CA GLY A 187 -10.43 15.95 12.68
C GLY A 187 -11.33 15.78 11.46
N ASP A 188 -11.63 16.90 10.80
CA ASP A 188 -12.46 16.96 9.59
C ASP A 188 -11.73 16.40 8.35
N THR A 189 -12.45 15.61 7.54
CA THR A 189 -11.94 14.94 6.34
C THR A 189 -11.44 15.92 5.28
N TYR A 190 -12.21 16.99 5.01
CA TYR A 190 -11.84 17.98 3.99
C TYR A 190 -10.56 18.72 4.39
N ARG A 191 -10.50 19.19 5.64
CA ARG A 191 -9.31 19.83 6.22
C ARG A 191 -8.12 18.88 6.22
N ALA A 192 -8.32 17.59 6.50
CA ALA A 192 -7.27 16.58 6.45
C ALA A 192 -6.70 16.41 5.03
N ILE A 193 -7.54 16.40 3.99
CA ILE A 193 -7.08 16.33 2.60
C ILE A 193 -6.23 17.55 2.25
N THR A 194 -6.77 18.76 2.47
CA THR A 194 -6.05 20.00 2.11
C THR A 194 -4.75 20.17 2.90
N SER A 195 -4.74 19.83 4.19
CA SER A 195 -3.53 19.91 5.02
C SER A 195 -2.48 18.87 4.62
N THR A 196 -2.90 17.65 4.29
CA THR A 196 -2.02 16.56 3.84
C THR A 196 -1.38 16.90 2.49
N LEU A 197 -2.15 17.44 1.54
CA LEU A 197 -1.61 17.87 0.25
C LEU A 197 -0.61 19.03 0.41
N LYS A 198 -0.90 20.01 1.28
CA LYS A 198 0.04 21.09 1.59
C LYS A 198 1.31 20.59 2.27
N ALA A 199 1.19 19.60 3.15
CA ALA A 199 2.34 18.99 3.83
C ALA A 199 3.22 18.22 2.83
N LEU A 200 2.63 17.43 1.93
CA LEU A 200 3.35 16.73 0.85
C LEU A 200 4.22 17.69 0.02
N LEU A 201 3.72 18.88 -0.30
CA LEU A 201 4.44 19.87 -1.10
C LEU A 201 5.54 20.63 -0.33
N LYS A 202 5.51 20.59 1.00
CA LYS A 202 6.46 21.30 1.87
C LYS A 202 7.49 20.38 2.51
N ASP A 203 7.27 19.07 2.47
CA ASP A 203 8.15 18.09 3.06
C ASP A 203 9.44 17.95 2.23
N LYS A 204 10.55 18.37 2.84
CA LYS A 204 11.88 18.35 2.24
C LYS A 204 12.61 17.02 2.49
N CYS A 205 12.07 16.15 3.34
CA CYS A 205 12.64 14.84 3.65
C CYS A 205 12.26 13.77 2.62
N LEU A 206 11.36 14.09 1.69
CA LEU A 206 10.93 13.18 0.65
C LEU A 206 12.05 12.92 -0.36
N THR A 207 12.28 11.64 -0.64
CA THR A 207 13.34 11.17 -1.52
C THR A 207 12.81 10.07 -2.44
N PHE A 208 13.52 9.86 -3.55
CA PHE A 208 13.36 8.64 -4.33
C PHE A 208 14.23 7.54 -3.73
N GLN A 209 13.73 6.31 -3.79
CA GLN A 209 14.45 5.11 -3.39
C GLN A 209 14.62 4.16 -4.59
N LYS A 210 15.72 3.42 -4.61
CA LYS A 210 15.96 2.41 -5.64
C LYS A 210 15.20 1.13 -5.30
N SER A 211 14.45 0.64 -6.26
CA SER A 211 13.72 -0.62 -6.25
C SER A 211 14.20 -1.49 -7.41
N SER A 212 14.53 -2.75 -7.13
CA SER A 212 14.87 -3.71 -8.18
C SER A 212 13.70 -4.00 -9.13
N TRP A 213 12.46 -3.86 -8.63
CA TRP A 213 11.25 -4.13 -9.39
C TRP A 213 10.69 -2.86 -10.06
N TYR A 214 10.60 -1.75 -9.31
CA TYR A 214 9.99 -0.50 -9.77
C TYR A 214 10.98 0.54 -10.30
N GLY A 215 12.29 0.32 -10.22
CA GLY A 215 13.28 1.33 -10.60
C GLY A 215 13.37 2.44 -9.56
N ASP A 216 13.23 3.71 -9.96
CA ASP A 216 13.14 4.82 -9.01
C ASP A 216 11.70 4.96 -8.51
N ASP A 217 11.49 4.65 -7.23
CA ASP A 217 10.17 4.68 -6.58
C ASP A 217 10.14 5.68 -5.40
N LEU A 218 8.95 5.96 -4.90
CA LEU A 218 8.73 6.83 -3.75
C LEU A 218 9.27 6.18 -2.47
N CYS A 219 9.87 6.97 -1.59
CA CYS A 219 10.20 6.52 -0.24
C CYS A 219 8.92 6.21 0.59
N PRO A 220 9.02 5.46 1.69
CA PRO A 220 7.86 5.11 2.53
C PRO A 220 7.05 6.32 3.01
N ALA A 221 7.72 7.43 3.37
CA ALA A 221 7.05 8.65 3.78
C ALA A 221 6.20 9.29 2.66
N ALA A 222 6.68 9.25 1.41
CA ALA A 222 5.91 9.72 0.26
C ALA A 222 4.70 8.81 -0.03
N TRP A 223 4.86 7.49 0.12
CA TRP A 223 3.74 6.54 0.05
C TRP A 223 2.70 6.77 1.14
N ASP A 224 3.13 7.15 2.35
CA ASP A 224 2.24 7.52 3.45
C ASP A 224 1.28 8.66 3.05
N TYR A 225 1.80 9.71 2.41
CA TYR A 225 0.98 10.80 1.86
C TYR A 225 0.00 10.31 0.78
N VAL A 226 0.46 9.45 -0.14
CA VAL A 226 -0.38 8.92 -1.22
C VAL A 226 -1.54 8.11 -0.64
N PHE A 227 -1.27 7.18 0.27
CA PHE A 227 -2.30 6.36 0.92
C PHE A 227 -3.24 7.21 1.78
N SER A 228 -2.74 8.26 2.44
CA SER A 228 -3.57 9.17 3.23
C SER A 228 -4.61 9.88 2.37
N LEU A 229 -4.14 10.52 1.28
CA LEU A 229 -5.00 11.29 0.39
C LEU A 229 -6.00 10.38 -0.32
N ASP A 230 -5.54 9.22 -0.78
CA ASP A 230 -6.39 8.25 -1.42
C ASP A 230 -7.48 7.71 -0.47
N LEU A 231 -7.14 7.36 0.78
CA LEU A 231 -8.09 6.87 1.78
C LEU A 231 -9.15 7.91 2.16
N LEU A 232 -8.74 9.17 2.32
CA LEU A 232 -9.65 10.28 2.66
C LEU A 232 -10.56 10.63 1.49
N CYS A 233 -10.00 10.79 0.28
CA CYS A 233 -10.78 11.05 -0.93
C CYS A 233 -11.78 9.92 -1.21
N ALA A 234 -11.39 8.67 -0.92
CA ALA A 234 -12.28 7.53 -1.05
C ALA A 234 -13.57 7.68 -0.20
N GLN A 235 -13.54 8.37 0.95
CA GLN A 235 -14.76 8.57 1.76
C GLN A 235 -15.72 9.60 1.17
N LEU A 236 -15.23 10.53 0.34
CA LEU A 236 -16.03 11.60 -0.25
C LEU A 236 -16.54 11.26 -1.66
N GLY A 237 -16.03 10.16 -2.24
CA GLY A 237 -16.45 9.65 -3.55
C GLY A 237 -15.77 10.36 -4.72
N TRP A 238 -15.88 9.74 -5.90
CA TRP A 238 -15.17 10.17 -7.10
C TRP A 238 -15.55 11.57 -7.60
N ILE A 239 -16.86 11.86 -7.71
CA ILE A 239 -17.36 13.14 -8.24
C ILE A 239 -16.85 14.32 -7.40
N TRP A 240 -16.90 14.16 -6.08
CA TRP A 240 -16.39 15.16 -5.16
C TRP A 240 -14.87 15.32 -5.32
N THR A 241 -14.14 14.21 -5.36
CA THR A 241 -12.67 14.19 -5.49
C THR A 241 -12.22 14.89 -6.77
N VAL A 242 -12.86 14.63 -7.91
CA VAL A 242 -12.56 15.31 -9.17
C VAL A 242 -12.78 16.81 -9.06
N SER A 243 -13.92 17.22 -8.47
CA SER A 243 -14.36 18.62 -8.45
C SER A 243 -13.58 19.48 -7.45
N HIS A 244 -13.19 18.92 -6.31
CA HIS A 244 -12.59 19.65 -5.20
C HIS A 244 -11.09 19.45 -5.07
N VAL A 245 -10.56 18.28 -5.43
CA VAL A 245 -9.14 17.96 -5.25
C VAL A 245 -8.42 17.98 -6.59
N ILE A 246 -8.89 17.20 -7.57
CA ILE A 246 -8.17 17.02 -8.83
C ILE A 246 -8.18 18.31 -9.66
N ARG A 247 -9.36 18.88 -9.92
CA ARG A 247 -9.50 20.06 -10.77
C ARG A 247 -8.97 21.34 -10.14
N LYS A 248 -9.15 21.52 -8.82
CA LYS A 248 -8.78 22.76 -8.12
C LYS A 248 -7.34 22.77 -7.66
N ASP A 249 -6.90 21.73 -6.97
CA ASP A 249 -5.60 21.72 -6.31
C ASP A 249 -4.55 20.98 -7.15
N VAL A 250 -4.81 19.72 -7.52
CA VAL A 250 -3.81 18.86 -8.18
C VAL A 250 -3.37 19.42 -9.53
N TRP A 251 -4.32 19.82 -10.38
CA TRP A 251 -3.95 20.40 -11.69
C TRP A 251 -3.23 21.74 -11.56
N LEU A 252 -3.59 22.56 -10.59
CA LEU A 252 -2.87 23.81 -10.33
C LEU A 252 -1.41 23.52 -9.96
N ILE A 253 -1.18 22.54 -9.08
CA ILE A 253 0.16 22.10 -8.68
C ILE A 253 0.97 21.62 -9.89
N LEU A 254 0.41 20.69 -10.68
CA LEU A 254 1.11 20.09 -11.81
C LEU A 254 1.42 21.10 -12.92
N ASN A 255 0.46 22.00 -13.23
CA ASN A 255 0.68 23.07 -14.22
C ASN A 255 1.70 24.10 -13.74
N THR A 256 1.74 24.38 -12.44
CA THR A 256 2.72 25.31 -11.85
C THR A 256 4.12 24.69 -11.89
N TRP A 257 4.24 23.41 -11.56
CA TRP A 257 5.52 22.69 -11.63
C TRP A 257 6.06 22.60 -13.06
N LEU A 258 5.21 22.33 -14.07
CA LEU A 258 5.64 22.29 -15.48
C LEU A 258 6.24 23.62 -15.98
N LYS A 259 5.80 24.75 -15.42
CA LYS A 259 6.29 26.08 -15.82
C LYS A 259 7.60 26.47 -15.12
N GLN A 260 8.01 25.73 -14.09
CA GLN A 260 9.21 26.05 -13.32
C GLN A 260 10.45 25.54 -14.03
N THR A 261 11.50 26.35 -14.01
CA THR A 261 12.83 25.91 -14.40
C THR A 261 13.33 24.88 -13.39
N GLN A 262 13.75 23.72 -13.89
CA GLN A 262 14.28 22.65 -13.05
C GLN A 262 15.66 23.07 -12.53
N THR A 263 15.81 23.13 -11.21
CA THR A 263 17.09 23.37 -10.52
C THR A 263 17.33 22.27 -9.50
N GLU A 264 18.54 22.18 -8.95
CA GLU A 264 18.85 21.22 -7.88
C GLU A 264 17.91 21.40 -6.67
N GLU A 265 17.45 22.63 -6.40
CA GLU A 265 16.48 22.94 -5.35
C GLU A 265 15.07 22.41 -5.64
N THR A 266 14.71 22.07 -6.89
CA THR A 266 13.38 21.57 -7.23
C THR A 266 13.25 20.04 -7.14
N LYS A 267 14.33 19.31 -6.80
CA LYS A 267 14.31 17.84 -6.70
C LYS A 267 13.27 17.28 -5.73
N PHE A 268 13.07 17.89 -4.57
CA PHE A 268 12.03 17.46 -3.62
C PHE A 268 10.62 17.61 -4.21
N ARG A 269 10.40 18.63 -5.06
CA ARG A 269 9.14 18.82 -5.78
C ARG A 269 8.90 17.69 -6.79
N ASN A 270 9.95 17.12 -7.36
CA ASN A 270 9.82 15.97 -8.26
C ASN A 270 9.27 14.74 -7.52
N VAL A 271 9.68 14.50 -6.27
CA VAL A 271 9.13 13.42 -5.43
C VAL A 271 7.65 13.67 -5.14
N ALA A 272 7.29 14.89 -4.74
CA ALA A 272 5.89 15.26 -4.50
C ALA A 272 5.02 15.14 -5.76
N VAL A 273 5.54 15.55 -6.92
CA VAL A 273 4.85 15.42 -8.22
C VAL A 273 4.70 13.97 -8.63
N ALA A 274 5.74 13.14 -8.45
CA ALA A 274 5.64 11.70 -8.65
C ALA A 274 4.57 11.07 -7.74
N ALA A 275 4.53 11.46 -6.46
CA ALA A 275 3.49 11.04 -5.52
C ALA A 275 2.08 11.44 -5.98
N ILE A 276 1.91 12.65 -6.50
CA ILE A 276 0.64 13.10 -7.09
C ILE A 276 0.23 12.22 -8.29
N PHE A 277 1.16 11.87 -9.20
CA PHE A 277 0.82 10.96 -10.30
C PHE A 277 0.42 9.57 -9.80
N ARG A 278 1.15 9.00 -8.82
CA ARG A 278 0.77 7.72 -8.21
C ARG A 278 -0.60 7.78 -7.55
N LEU A 279 -0.92 8.89 -6.85
CA LEU A 279 -2.24 9.16 -6.28
C LEU A 279 -3.33 9.20 -7.37
N LEU A 280 -3.12 9.91 -8.48
CA LEU A 280 -4.11 9.97 -9.56
C LEU A 280 -4.42 8.60 -10.17
N GLY A 281 -3.40 7.73 -10.31
CA GLY A 281 -3.59 6.34 -10.72
C GLY A 281 -4.48 5.56 -9.74
N GLN A 282 -4.18 5.65 -8.45
CA GLN A 282 -4.95 4.98 -7.38
C GLN A 282 -6.40 5.45 -7.30
N LEU A 283 -6.63 6.77 -7.36
CA LEU A 283 -7.98 7.35 -7.34
C LEU A 283 -8.80 6.92 -8.56
N GLY A 284 -8.17 6.87 -9.74
CA GLY A 284 -8.87 6.45 -10.96
C GLY A 284 -9.18 4.96 -11.00
N GLN A 285 -8.36 4.09 -10.41
CA GLN A 285 -8.70 2.67 -10.24
C GLN A 285 -9.97 2.50 -9.40
N LYS A 286 -10.13 3.30 -8.34
CA LYS A 286 -11.35 3.28 -7.55
C LYS A 286 -12.57 3.69 -8.39
N ALA A 287 -12.46 4.79 -9.13
CA ALA A 287 -13.54 5.27 -9.98
C ALA A 287 -13.95 4.30 -11.11
N LEU A 288 -13.00 3.49 -11.60
CA LEU A 288 -13.29 2.41 -12.55
C LEU A 288 -14.17 1.32 -11.94
N ARG A 289 -13.96 0.98 -10.65
CA ARG A 289 -14.82 0.04 -9.91
C ARG A 289 -16.21 0.63 -9.63
N GLU A 290 -16.31 1.95 -9.50
CA GLU A 290 -17.57 2.68 -9.36
C GLU A 290 -18.31 2.90 -10.71
N ASN A 291 -17.89 2.25 -11.80
CA ASN A 291 -18.46 2.36 -13.15
C ASN A 291 -18.45 3.77 -13.78
N VAL A 292 -17.53 4.65 -13.37
CA VAL A 292 -17.41 6.02 -13.91
C VAL A 292 -16.31 6.14 -14.99
N ALA A 293 -16.27 5.18 -15.91
CA ALA A 293 -15.17 5.03 -16.87
C ALA A 293 -14.94 6.26 -17.78
N ALA A 294 -15.99 7.00 -18.13
CA ALA A 294 -15.87 8.20 -18.98
C ALA A 294 -15.03 9.31 -18.33
N SER A 295 -15.27 9.60 -17.04
CA SER A 295 -14.49 10.59 -16.30
C SER A 295 -13.04 10.15 -16.09
N VAL A 296 -12.81 8.85 -15.92
CA VAL A 296 -11.46 8.29 -15.80
C VAL A 296 -10.71 8.35 -17.12
N LYS A 297 -11.39 8.13 -18.24
CA LYS A 297 -10.82 8.26 -19.59
C LYS A 297 -10.32 9.69 -19.84
N ASP A 298 -11.03 10.70 -19.36
CA ASP A 298 -10.57 12.08 -19.47
C ASP A 298 -9.36 12.36 -18.57
N LEU A 299 -9.33 11.85 -17.34
CA LEU A 299 -8.13 11.90 -16.49
C LEU A 299 -6.92 11.24 -17.19
N ALA A 300 -7.09 10.04 -17.75
CA ALA A 300 -6.04 9.31 -18.46
C ALA A 300 -5.50 10.09 -19.67
N LYS A 301 -6.37 10.75 -20.44
CA LYS A 301 -5.97 11.64 -21.54
C LYS A 301 -5.11 12.82 -21.04
N HIS A 302 -5.41 13.39 -19.89
CA HIS A 302 -4.61 14.50 -19.34
C HIS A 302 -3.23 14.00 -18.89
N ILE A 303 -3.15 12.90 -18.15
CA ILE A 303 -1.88 12.32 -17.68
C ILE A 303 -0.99 11.93 -18.87
N THR A 304 -1.53 11.31 -19.90
CA THR A 304 -0.77 10.94 -21.11
C THR A 304 -0.24 12.15 -21.90
N LYS A 305 -0.86 13.34 -21.77
CA LYS A 305 -0.32 14.58 -22.36
C LYS A 305 0.94 15.08 -21.65
N PHE A 306 1.01 14.97 -20.32
CA PHE A 306 2.20 15.38 -19.55
C PHE A 306 3.44 14.65 -20.03
N ARG A 307 3.30 13.38 -20.40
CA ARG A 307 4.41 12.55 -20.89
C ARG A 307 5.09 13.05 -22.17
N ARG A 308 4.37 13.81 -23.01
CA ARG A 308 4.92 14.35 -24.26
C ARG A 308 5.83 15.57 -24.05
N GLN A 309 6.00 16.00 -22.80
CA GLN A 309 6.93 17.07 -22.44
C GLN A 309 8.35 16.47 -22.39
N ASN A 310 9.25 16.96 -23.24
CA ASN A 310 10.54 16.33 -23.52
C ASN A 310 11.54 16.35 -22.34
N ASP A 311 11.26 17.09 -21.27
CA ASP A 311 12.22 17.37 -20.18
C ASP A 311 11.76 16.87 -18.79
N LEU A 312 10.88 15.87 -18.74
CA LEU A 312 10.47 15.30 -17.44
C LEU A 312 11.62 14.52 -16.78
N PRO A 313 11.87 14.71 -15.47
CA PRO A 313 12.79 13.85 -14.71
C PRO A 313 12.39 12.38 -14.81
N TRP A 314 13.38 11.49 -14.89
CA TRP A 314 13.17 10.06 -15.11
C TRP A 314 12.20 9.43 -14.09
N GLU A 315 12.34 9.82 -12.83
CA GLU A 315 11.55 9.32 -11.71
C GLU A 315 10.08 9.75 -11.84
N VAL A 316 9.83 10.96 -12.33
CA VAL A 316 8.48 11.46 -12.64
C VAL A 316 7.91 10.73 -13.86
N GLN A 317 8.74 10.43 -14.88
CA GLN A 317 8.30 9.62 -16.01
C GLN A 317 7.83 8.24 -15.59
N LEU A 318 8.56 7.56 -14.69
CA LEU A 318 8.13 6.26 -14.13
C LEU A 318 6.80 6.38 -13.38
N ALA A 319 6.62 7.43 -12.57
CA ALA A 319 5.34 7.65 -11.88
C ALA A 319 4.17 7.85 -12.86
N VAL A 320 4.39 8.59 -13.96
CA VAL A 320 3.40 8.76 -15.05
C VAL A 320 3.10 7.44 -15.75
N VAL A 321 4.11 6.59 -15.98
CA VAL A 321 3.94 5.25 -16.57
C VAL A 321 3.04 4.39 -15.69
N TYR A 322 3.33 4.32 -14.38
CA TYR A 322 2.51 3.53 -13.47
C TYR A 322 1.09 4.10 -13.32
N ALA A 323 0.94 5.42 -13.26
CA ALA A 323 -0.39 6.04 -13.28
C ALA A 323 -1.16 5.74 -14.58
N THR A 324 -0.48 5.73 -15.73
CA THR A 324 -1.09 5.39 -17.02
C THR A 324 -1.55 3.94 -17.04
N HIS A 325 -0.73 3.02 -16.51
CA HIS A 325 -1.11 1.62 -16.33
C HIS A 325 -2.35 1.49 -15.44
N ASP A 326 -2.36 2.18 -14.30
CA ASP A 326 -3.46 2.11 -13.34
C ASP A 326 -4.79 2.60 -13.94
N LEU A 327 -4.74 3.54 -14.90
CA LEU A 327 -5.90 4.09 -15.61
C LEU A 327 -6.22 3.37 -16.93
N ALA A 328 -5.37 2.43 -17.36
CA ALA A 328 -5.48 1.76 -18.65
C ALA A 328 -6.83 1.07 -18.87
N PRO A 329 -7.53 0.47 -17.88
CA PRO A 329 -8.83 -0.13 -18.10
C PRO A 329 -9.90 0.83 -18.67
N SER A 330 -9.72 2.16 -18.50
CA SER A 330 -10.62 3.16 -19.12
C SER A 330 -10.47 3.28 -20.64
N ASN A 331 -9.27 2.97 -21.17
CA ASN A 331 -8.93 3.07 -22.58
C ASN A 331 -7.59 2.36 -22.90
N PRO A 332 -7.58 1.01 -22.93
CA PRO A 332 -6.33 0.23 -22.95
C PRO A 332 -5.53 0.44 -24.23
N LYS A 333 -6.20 0.59 -25.39
CA LYS A 333 -5.54 0.83 -26.69
C LYS A 333 -4.73 2.14 -26.71
N VAL A 334 -5.27 3.22 -26.15
CA VAL A 334 -4.55 4.51 -26.09
C VAL A 334 -3.42 4.47 -25.07
N ALA A 335 -3.62 3.79 -23.93
CA ALA A 335 -2.59 3.60 -22.92
C ALA A 335 -1.40 2.81 -23.49
N LEU A 336 -1.66 1.68 -24.16
CA LEU A 336 -0.63 0.83 -24.77
C LEU A 336 0.19 1.60 -25.80
N LYS A 337 -0.49 2.23 -26.78
CA LYS A 337 0.16 3.03 -27.83
C LYS A 337 1.04 4.14 -27.23
N SER A 338 0.58 4.78 -26.17
CA SER A 338 1.37 5.80 -25.48
C SER A 338 2.62 5.20 -24.84
N LEU A 339 2.48 4.06 -24.14
CA LEU A 339 3.59 3.40 -23.43
C LEU A 339 4.65 2.81 -24.37
N GLU A 340 4.25 2.23 -25.49
CA GLU A 340 5.16 1.73 -26.52
C GLU A 340 5.95 2.87 -27.17
N SER A 341 5.27 3.96 -27.54
CA SER A 341 5.91 5.14 -28.15
C SER A 341 6.98 5.75 -27.24
N TRP A 342 6.74 5.80 -25.93
CA TRP A 342 7.76 6.24 -24.98
C TRP A 342 8.89 5.25 -24.85
N LYS A 343 8.60 3.95 -24.75
CA LYS A 343 9.64 2.91 -24.62
C LYS A 343 10.62 2.94 -25.80
N GLN A 344 10.12 3.21 -27.01
CA GLN A 344 10.95 3.34 -28.22
C GLN A 344 11.93 4.53 -28.17
N ASN A 345 11.63 5.57 -27.37
CA ASN A 345 12.43 6.78 -27.26
C ASN A 345 13.44 6.75 -26.09
N LEU A 346 13.60 5.61 -25.42
CA LEU A 346 14.46 5.49 -24.23
C LEU A 346 15.85 4.97 -24.55
N THR A 347 16.84 5.59 -23.92
CA THR A 347 18.23 5.10 -23.86
C THR A 347 18.53 4.35 -22.56
N LYS A 348 17.70 4.51 -21.52
CA LYS A 348 17.86 3.88 -20.21
C LYS A 348 17.16 2.52 -20.14
N PRO A 349 17.69 1.55 -19.36
CA PRO A 349 17.03 0.28 -19.13
C PRO A 349 15.71 0.47 -18.38
N VAL A 350 14.70 -0.29 -18.80
CA VAL A 350 13.34 -0.20 -18.28
C VAL A 350 13.16 -1.15 -17.09
N PRO A 351 12.55 -0.70 -15.96
CA PRO A 351 12.31 -1.58 -14.82
C PRO A 351 11.40 -2.77 -15.15
N PRO A 352 11.57 -3.94 -14.50
CA PRO A 352 10.74 -5.11 -14.72
C PRO A 352 9.23 -4.86 -14.58
N ALA A 353 8.83 -4.02 -13.61
CA ALA A 353 7.43 -3.66 -13.41
C ALA A 353 6.79 -3.01 -14.64
N VAL A 354 7.55 -2.20 -15.39
CA VAL A 354 7.04 -1.52 -16.58
C VAL A 354 6.80 -2.50 -17.72
N THR A 355 7.67 -3.50 -17.88
CA THR A 355 7.46 -4.60 -18.84
C THR A 355 6.19 -5.37 -18.50
N LYS A 356 6.00 -5.71 -17.22
CA LYS A 356 4.76 -6.36 -16.75
C LYS A 356 3.52 -5.49 -17.00
N CYS A 357 3.60 -4.19 -16.76
CA CYS A 357 2.50 -3.27 -17.05
C CYS A 357 2.11 -3.28 -18.54
N LEU A 358 3.09 -3.29 -19.45
CA LEU A 358 2.82 -3.38 -20.89
C LEU A 358 2.13 -4.70 -21.26
N GLU A 359 2.62 -5.83 -20.73
CA GLU A 359 2.00 -7.15 -20.93
C GLU A 359 0.55 -7.18 -20.45
N GLN A 360 0.27 -6.64 -19.26
CA GLN A 360 -1.07 -6.58 -18.69
C GLN A 360 -2.02 -5.71 -19.53
N ILE A 361 -1.56 -4.57 -20.04
CA ILE A 361 -2.39 -3.72 -20.91
C ILE A 361 -2.63 -4.38 -22.27
N SER A 362 -1.64 -5.08 -22.82
CA SER A 362 -1.81 -5.86 -24.06
C SER A 362 -2.86 -6.95 -23.89
N GLN A 363 -2.86 -7.66 -22.76
CA GLN A 363 -3.91 -8.63 -22.43
C GLN A 363 -5.30 -7.99 -22.35
N LEU A 364 -5.43 -6.82 -21.70
CA LEU A 364 -6.69 -6.07 -21.65
C LEU A 364 -7.18 -5.66 -23.04
N CYS A 365 -6.28 -5.24 -23.94
CA CYS A 365 -6.61 -4.91 -25.33
C CYS A 365 -7.19 -6.11 -26.09
N SER A 366 -6.66 -7.32 -25.86
CA SER A 366 -7.15 -8.55 -26.48
C SER A 366 -8.50 -9.01 -25.93
N GLN A 367 -8.81 -8.69 -24.67
CA GLN A 367 -10.10 -9.02 -24.03
C GLN A 367 -11.24 -8.05 -24.41
N THR A 368 -10.92 -6.84 -24.88
CA THR A 368 -11.89 -5.83 -25.33
C THR A 368 -12.09 -5.82 -26.85
N GLN A 369 -11.74 -6.93 -27.52
CA GLN A 369 -11.76 -7.07 -28.97
C GLN A 369 -13.10 -7.57 -29.49
#